data_AF-A0A1H2J585-F1
#
_entry.id   AF-A0A1H2J585-F1
#
_cell.length_a   1.000
_cell.length_b   1.000
_cell.length_c   1.000
_cell.angle_alpha   90.00
_cell.angle_beta   90.00
_cell.angle_gamma   90.00
#
_symmetry.space_group_name_H-M   'P 1'
#
loop_
_entity.id
_entity.type
_entity.pdbx_description
1 polymer ?
#
loop_
_entity_poly.entity_id
_entity_poly.type
_entity_poly.pdbx_seq_one_letter_code
_entity_poly.pdbx_strand_id
1 'polypeptide(L)'
;MIPESKNFKTYFGTGFHMADELPEFYVDACEEVPQMLAADEDGSYGAFRDEFAVHLRDSSFPPLRRSSQWITDEWLRNVWFDAFGPEPAPGDPYPVPREDWGRRRLTDYMLHAVNQTPELSSPGARAWLEARGLTFEDVAAGVEWSATAQSPSFRPAPEGWLERLHDLTERGLRAEQPGER
;
A
#
# COMPACT_ATOMS: atom_id res chain seq x y z
N MET A 1 -9.20 -19.45 4.73
CA MET A 1 -8.87 -18.52 3.64
C MET A 1 -10.00 -17.53 3.54
N ILE A 2 -9.73 -16.23 3.53
CA ILE A 2 -10.71 -15.24 3.06
C ILE A 2 -10.37 -15.05 1.58
N PRO A 3 -11.09 -15.69 0.65
CA PRO A 3 -10.93 -15.35 -0.76
C PRO A 3 -11.28 -13.88 -0.92
N GLU A 4 -10.55 -13.17 -1.77
CA GLU A 4 -10.89 -11.80 -2.12
C GLU A 4 -12.36 -11.73 -2.53
N SER A 5 -13.13 -10.89 -1.83
CA SER A 5 -14.52 -10.67 -2.13
C SER A 5 -14.66 -10.04 -3.51
N LYS A 6 -15.86 -10.13 -4.09
CA LYS A 6 -16.17 -9.41 -5.33
C LYS A 6 -15.92 -7.91 -5.16
N ASN A 7 -16.22 -7.38 -3.97
CA ASN A 7 -16.05 -5.98 -3.63
C ASN A 7 -14.57 -5.57 -3.64
N PHE A 8 -13.71 -6.36 -2.99
CA PHE A 8 -12.27 -6.14 -2.98
C PHE A 8 -11.70 -6.17 -4.39
N LYS A 9 -12.04 -7.20 -5.18
CA LYS A 9 -11.59 -7.30 -6.58
C LYS A 9 -12.00 -6.10 -7.42
N THR A 10 -13.20 -5.56 -7.19
CA THR A 10 -13.67 -4.37 -7.90
C THR A 10 -12.82 -3.16 -7.56
N TYR A 11 -12.78 -2.71 -6.29
CA TYR A 11 -12.04 -1.49 -5.95
C TYR A 11 -10.53 -1.61 -6.10
N PHE A 12 -9.97 -2.76 -5.71
CA PHE A 12 -8.53 -2.99 -5.83
C PHE A 12 -8.09 -3.15 -7.29
N GLY A 13 -8.81 -3.96 -8.07
CA GLY A 13 -8.44 -4.29 -9.44
C GLY A 13 -8.64 -3.16 -10.45
N THR A 14 -9.55 -2.21 -10.22
CA THR A 14 -9.80 -1.11 -11.16
C THR A 14 -8.93 0.13 -10.92
N GLY A 15 -8.18 0.18 -9.82
CA GLY A 15 -7.37 1.34 -9.46
C GLY A 15 -6.07 0.97 -8.77
N PHE A 16 -6.15 0.45 -7.54
CA PHE A 16 -4.98 0.26 -6.68
C PHE A 16 -3.96 -0.77 -7.17
N HIS A 17 -4.36 -1.75 -7.98
CA HIS A 17 -3.45 -2.73 -8.58
C HIS A 17 -2.79 -2.24 -9.89
N MET A 18 -3.17 -1.05 -10.38
CA MET A 18 -2.82 -0.59 -11.72
C MET A 18 -1.55 0.29 -11.77
N ALA A 19 -0.86 0.51 -10.64
CA ALA A 19 0.28 1.42 -10.56
C ALA A 19 1.36 1.18 -11.63
N ASP A 20 1.68 -0.09 -11.93
CA ASP A 20 2.70 -0.45 -12.92
C ASP A 20 2.23 -0.31 -14.38
N GLU A 21 0.93 -0.49 -14.65
CA GLU A 21 0.38 -0.56 -16.01
C GLU A 21 -0.28 0.74 -16.48
N LEU A 22 -1.05 1.37 -15.58
CA LEU A 22 -1.81 2.61 -15.81
C LEU A 22 -1.72 3.48 -14.54
N PRO A 23 -0.57 4.15 -14.30
CA PRO A 23 -0.35 4.95 -13.10
C PRO A 23 -1.39 6.04 -12.87
N GLU A 24 -1.99 6.58 -13.94
CA GLU A 24 -3.06 7.57 -13.85
C GLU A 24 -4.30 7.05 -13.12
N PHE A 25 -4.69 5.79 -13.35
CA PHE A 25 -5.83 5.18 -12.66
C PHE A 25 -5.51 4.88 -11.20
N TYR A 26 -4.25 4.59 -10.89
CA TYR A 26 -3.81 4.47 -9.51
C TYR A 26 -3.88 5.81 -8.77
N VAL A 27 -3.39 6.89 -9.40
CA VAL A 27 -3.45 8.25 -8.86
C VAL A 27 -4.89 8.69 -8.62
N ASP A 28 -5.75 8.55 -9.63
CA ASP A 28 -7.18 8.89 -9.53
C ASP A 28 -7.85 8.11 -8.39
N ALA A 29 -7.62 6.79 -8.31
CA ALA A 29 -8.17 5.97 -7.23
C ALA A 29 -7.72 6.42 -5.84
N CYS A 30 -6.48 6.88 -5.67
CA CYS A 30 -5.99 7.41 -4.40
C CYS A 30 -6.62 8.77 -4.05
N GLU A 31 -6.81 9.65 -5.03
CA GLU A 31 -7.39 10.97 -4.81
C GLU A 31 -8.89 10.93 -4.56
N GLU A 32 -9.58 9.93 -5.10
CA GLU A 32 -11.02 9.73 -4.90
C GLU A 32 -11.38 9.14 -3.52
N VAL A 33 -10.43 8.50 -2.81
CA VAL A 33 -10.70 7.83 -1.52
C VAL A 33 -11.48 8.68 -0.51
N PRO A 34 -11.11 9.96 -0.25
CA PRO A 34 -11.86 10.78 0.72
C PRO A 34 -13.32 10.99 0.31
N GLN A 35 -13.58 11.17 -0.99
CA GLN A 35 -14.94 11.29 -1.50
C GLN A 35 -15.70 9.97 -1.40
N MET A 36 -15.04 8.85 -1.75
CA MET A 36 -15.63 7.52 -1.68
C MET A 36 -16.02 7.15 -0.25
N LEU A 37 -15.15 7.41 0.73
CA LEU A 37 -15.45 7.21 2.15
C LEU A 37 -16.57 8.13 2.65
N ALA A 38 -16.62 9.38 2.18
CA ALA A 38 -17.66 10.33 2.58
C ALA A 38 -19.04 9.99 1.99
N ALA A 39 -19.07 9.35 0.82
CA ALA A 39 -20.29 8.94 0.11
C ALA A 39 -20.69 7.47 0.36
N ASP A 40 -20.04 6.79 1.30
CA ASP A 40 -20.20 5.35 1.57
C ASP A 40 -21.47 5.02 2.38
N GLU A 41 -22.64 5.35 1.84
CA GLU A 41 -23.93 5.14 2.52
C GLU A 41 -24.26 3.65 2.74
N ASP A 42 -23.83 2.79 1.81
CA ASP A 42 -24.07 1.35 1.88
C ASP A 42 -22.96 0.56 2.59
N GLY A 43 -21.88 1.24 3.01
CA GLY A 43 -20.74 0.65 3.70
C GLY A 43 -19.84 -0.20 2.81
N SER A 44 -20.05 -0.20 1.48
CA SER A 44 -19.28 -1.02 0.55
C SER A 44 -17.81 -0.63 0.51
N TYR A 45 -17.49 0.67 0.54
CA TYR A 45 -16.12 1.13 0.49
C TYR A 45 -15.39 0.93 1.83
N GLY A 46 -16.09 1.12 2.95
CA GLY A 46 -15.62 0.79 4.28
C GLY A 46 -15.32 -0.70 4.41
N ALA A 47 -16.20 -1.57 3.92
CA ALA A 47 -15.97 -3.02 3.89
C ALA A 47 -14.74 -3.41 3.05
N PHE A 48 -14.50 -2.71 1.92
CA PHE A 48 -13.29 -2.89 1.13
C PHE A 48 -12.03 -2.52 1.94
N ARG A 49 -12.03 -1.36 2.60
CA ARG A 49 -10.91 -0.94 3.46
C ARG A 49 -10.65 -1.94 4.58
N ASP A 50 -11.69 -2.44 5.25
CA ASP A 50 -11.56 -3.42 6.32
C ASP A 50 -11.00 -4.76 5.80
N GLU A 51 -11.46 -5.21 4.63
CA GLU A 51 -10.92 -6.42 3.98
C GLU A 51 -9.46 -6.24 3.58
N PHE A 52 -9.07 -5.06 3.08
CA PHE A 52 -7.67 -4.73 2.80
C PHE A 52 -6.80 -4.86 4.06
N ALA A 53 -7.25 -4.31 5.18
CA ALA A 53 -6.53 -4.41 6.45
C ALA A 53 -6.35 -5.88 6.89
N VAL A 54 -7.36 -6.73 6.66
CA VAL A 54 -7.28 -8.17 6.93
C VAL A 54 -6.24 -8.85 6.04
N HIS A 55 -6.17 -8.49 4.75
CA HIS A 55 -5.15 -9.02 3.85
C HIS A 55 -3.72 -8.68 4.29
N LEU A 56 -3.49 -7.45 4.77
CA LEU A 56 -2.22 -7.04 5.36
C LEU A 56 -1.92 -7.77 6.68
N ARG A 57 -2.90 -7.83 7.60
CA ARG A 57 -2.75 -8.50 8.89
C ARG A 57 -2.40 -9.97 8.73
N ASP A 58 -3.13 -10.68 7.88
CA ASP A 58 -3.02 -12.13 7.75
C ASP A 58 -2.08 -12.55 6.61
N SER A 59 -1.38 -11.59 5.98
CA SER A 59 -0.55 -11.81 4.78
C SER A 59 -1.27 -12.69 3.76
N SER A 60 -2.57 -12.46 3.53
CA SER A 60 -3.45 -13.42 2.86
C SER A 60 -3.71 -13.09 1.39
N PHE A 61 -3.30 -11.90 0.93
CA PHE A 61 -3.28 -11.56 -0.48
C PHE A 61 -2.15 -12.34 -1.19
N PRO A 62 -2.43 -13.04 -2.29
CA PRO A 62 -1.42 -13.85 -2.97
C PRO A 62 -0.21 -13.03 -3.45
N PRO A 63 1.01 -13.60 -3.47
CA PRO A 63 2.19 -12.90 -3.94
C PRO A 63 2.04 -12.42 -5.39
N LEU A 64 2.52 -11.20 -5.64
CA LEU A 64 2.66 -10.69 -7.00
C LEU A 64 3.60 -11.59 -7.83
N ARG A 65 3.43 -11.55 -9.15
CA ARG A 65 4.26 -12.35 -10.06
C ARG A 65 5.75 -12.04 -9.84
N ARG A 66 6.54 -13.09 -9.57
CA ARG A 66 8.00 -13.02 -9.30
C ARG A 66 8.38 -12.24 -8.01
N SER A 67 7.44 -12.05 -7.10
CA SER A 67 7.70 -11.47 -5.78
C SER A 67 7.51 -12.50 -4.68
N SER A 68 8.14 -12.28 -3.52
CA SER A 68 7.81 -13.05 -2.31
C SER A 68 6.53 -12.50 -1.68
N GLN A 69 5.93 -13.28 -0.76
CA GLN A 69 4.82 -12.80 0.06
C GLN A 69 5.22 -11.53 0.82
N TRP A 70 6.45 -11.46 1.35
CA TRP A 70 6.91 -10.29 2.08
C TRP A 70 6.97 -9.02 1.22
N ILE A 71 7.51 -9.12 0.01
CA ILE A 71 7.57 -7.98 -0.92
C ILE A 71 6.15 -7.53 -1.31
N THR A 72 5.23 -8.48 -1.45
CA THR A 72 3.82 -8.18 -1.71
C THR A 72 3.16 -7.47 -0.54
N ASP A 73 3.39 -7.94 0.69
CA ASP A 73 2.88 -7.28 1.90
C ASP A 73 3.45 -5.86 2.04
N GLU A 74 4.73 -5.67 1.75
CA GLU A 74 5.36 -4.35 1.74
C GLU A 74 4.74 -3.43 0.68
N TRP A 75 4.47 -3.93 -0.52
CA TRP A 75 3.77 -3.16 -1.55
C TRP A 75 2.33 -2.81 -1.12
N LEU A 76 1.58 -3.75 -0.53
CA LEU A 76 0.25 -3.46 0.01
C LEU A 76 0.28 -2.39 1.11
N ARG A 77 1.35 -2.28 1.90
CA ARG A 77 1.52 -1.18 2.86
C ARG A 77 1.71 0.17 2.17
N ASN A 78 2.37 0.21 1.01
CA ASN A 78 2.44 1.43 0.20
C ASN A 78 1.04 1.82 -0.28
N VAL A 79 0.30 0.87 -0.84
CA VAL A 79 -1.07 1.11 -1.30
C VAL A 79 -1.97 1.57 -0.17
N TRP A 80 -1.89 0.94 1.02
CA TRP A 80 -2.63 1.39 2.19
C TRP A 80 -2.29 2.83 2.57
N PHE A 81 -1.00 3.17 2.60
CA PHE A 81 -0.55 4.52 2.87
C PHE A 81 -1.12 5.52 1.84
N ASP A 82 -1.09 5.15 0.57
CA ASP A 82 -1.55 6.00 -0.54
C ASP A 82 -3.05 6.18 -0.59
N ALA A 83 -3.83 5.15 -0.23
CA ALA A 83 -5.27 5.21 -0.17
C ALA A 83 -5.77 5.86 1.13
N PHE A 84 -5.33 5.34 2.28
CA PHE A 84 -5.99 5.59 3.57
C PHE A 84 -5.18 6.46 4.54
N GLY A 85 -3.91 6.74 4.23
CA GLY A 85 -3.09 7.70 4.95
C GLY A 85 -2.03 7.07 5.87
N PRO A 86 -1.40 7.87 6.76
CA PRO A 86 -0.19 7.48 7.47
C PRO A 86 -0.42 6.51 8.64
N GLU A 87 -1.67 6.33 9.06
CA GLU A 87 -2.00 5.40 10.14
C GLU A 87 -1.94 3.95 9.61
N PRO A 88 -1.21 3.03 10.30
CA PRO A 88 -1.10 1.65 9.85
C PRO A 88 -2.45 0.94 9.73
N ALA A 89 -2.50 -0.06 8.84
CA ALA A 89 -3.67 -0.91 8.75
C ALA A 89 -3.97 -1.57 10.10
N PRO A 90 -5.23 -1.61 10.54
CA PRO A 90 -5.59 -2.22 11.82
C PRO A 90 -5.06 -3.65 11.97
N GLY A 91 -4.20 -3.85 12.95
CA GLY A 91 -3.59 -5.15 13.24
C GLY A 91 -2.41 -5.54 12.35
N ASP A 92 -1.89 -4.64 11.50
CA ASP A 92 -0.66 -4.89 10.74
C ASP A 92 0.48 -5.31 11.69
N PRO A 93 1.03 -6.53 11.55
CA PRO A 93 2.12 -7.00 12.41
C PRO A 93 3.44 -6.26 12.19
N TYR A 94 3.62 -5.60 11.04
CA TYR A 94 4.88 -4.98 10.66
C TYR A 94 4.68 -3.58 10.07
N PRO A 95 4.12 -2.62 10.83
CA PRO A 95 3.89 -1.28 10.33
C PRO A 95 5.20 -0.61 9.85
N VAL A 96 5.10 0.24 8.85
CA VAL A 96 6.21 1.11 8.43
C VAL A 96 6.28 2.30 9.39
N PRO A 97 7.47 2.64 9.93
CA PRO A 97 7.64 3.83 10.76
C PRO A 97 7.20 5.10 10.03
N ARG A 98 6.48 5.98 10.71
CA ARG A 98 5.88 7.18 10.11
C ARG A 98 6.92 8.10 9.48
N GLU A 99 8.09 8.19 10.09
CA GLU A 99 9.22 9.01 9.67
C GLU A 99 9.85 8.56 8.35
N ASP A 100 9.68 7.29 7.98
CA ASP A 100 10.29 6.73 6.77
C ASP A 100 9.52 7.14 5.51
N TRP A 101 8.20 7.35 5.60
CA TRP A 101 7.37 7.75 4.47
C TRP A 101 7.85 9.06 3.83
N GLY A 102 7.94 9.07 2.50
CA GLY A 102 8.41 10.20 1.70
C GLY A 102 9.92 10.42 1.76
N ARG A 103 10.65 9.83 2.72
CA ARG A 103 12.09 10.10 2.94
C ARG A 103 12.98 8.90 2.63
N ARG A 104 12.66 7.75 3.22
CA ARG A 104 13.34 6.46 2.96
C ARG A 104 12.44 5.50 2.19
N ARG A 105 11.13 5.72 2.29
CA ARG A 105 10.10 4.90 1.68
C ARG A 105 9.26 5.75 0.74
N LEU A 106 9.43 5.51 -0.55
CA LEU A 106 8.58 6.08 -1.59
C LEU A 106 7.47 5.10 -1.96
N THR A 107 6.33 5.65 -2.35
CA THR A 107 5.16 4.92 -2.84
C THR A 107 4.88 5.27 -4.29
N ASP A 108 4.04 4.48 -4.96
CA ASP A 108 3.70 4.70 -6.36
C ASP A 108 2.99 6.06 -6.55
N TYR A 109 2.17 6.48 -5.60
CA TYR A 109 1.56 7.82 -5.65
C TYR A 109 2.62 8.93 -5.62
N MET A 110 3.63 8.82 -4.75
CA MET A 110 4.72 9.80 -4.70
C MET A 110 5.52 9.84 -6.00
N LEU A 111 5.69 8.70 -6.67
CA LEU A 111 6.47 8.61 -7.91
C LEU A 111 5.70 9.11 -9.14
N HIS A 112 4.38 8.96 -9.16
CA HIS A 112 3.56 9.25 -10.34
C HIS A 112 2.74 10.53 -10.22
N ALA A 113 2.31 10.90 -9.01
CA ALA A 113 1.44 12.05 -8.78
C ALA A 113 2.22 13.30 -8.32
N VAL A 114 3.35 13.13 -7.64
CA VAL A 114 4.12 14.22 -7.03
C VAL A 114 5.35 14.56 -7.88
N ASN A 115 5.36 15.75 -8.47
CA ASN A 115 6.48 16.27 -9.25
C ASN A 115 7.26 17.35 -8.48
N GLN A 116 8.34 17.86 -9.09
CA GLN A 116 9.22 18.87 -8.50
C GLN A 116 8.48 20.15 -8.06
N THR A 117 7.36 20.49 -8.71
CA THR A 117 6.53 21.63 -8.35
C THR A 117 5.05 21.26 -8.32
N PRO A 118 4.22 21.99 -7.55
CA PRO A 118 2.77 21.74 -7.50
C PRO A 118 2.09 21.80 -8.87
N GLU A 119 2.55 22.68 -9.77
CA GLU A 119 1.95 22.91 -11.09
C GLU A 119 2.15 21.74 -12.05
N LEU A 120 3.17 20.90 -11.80
CA LEU A 120 3.45 19.70 -12.58
C LEU A 120 2.91 18.42 -11.90
N SER A 121 2.34 18.55 -10.71
CA SER A 121 1.81 17.43 -9.94
C SER A 121 0.34 17.18 -10.28
N SER A 122 -0.19 16.02 -9.87
CA SER A 122 -1.62 15.75 -10.01
C SER A 122 -2.46 16.78 -9.24
N PRO A 123 -3.72 17.03 -9.65
CA PRO A 123 -4.57 18.04 -9.00
C PRO A 123 -4.74 17.82 -7.49
N GLY A 124 -4.83 16.57 -7.03
CA GLY A 124 -4.95 16.22 -5.61
C GLY A 124 -3.64 16.10 -4.85
N ALA A 125 -2.47 16.11 -5.49
CA ALA A 125 -1.16 15.88 -4.85
C ALA A 125 -0.94 16.74 -3.60
N ARG A 126 -1.27 18.04 -3.68
CA ARG A 126 -1.08 18.95 -2.55
C ARG A 126 -1.94 18.56 -1.34
N ALA A 127 -3.22 18.26 -1.56
CA ALA A 127 -4.12 17.84 -0.49
C ALA A 127 -3.73 16.47 0.07
N TRP A 128 -3.30 15.56 -0.81
CA TRP A 128 -2.81 14.23 -0.45
C TRP A 128 -1.57 14.29 0.44
N LEU A 129 -0.61 15.17 0.11
CA LEU A 129 0.62 15.39 0.89
C LEU A 129 0.30 16.00 2.26
N GLU A 130 -0.56 17.02 2.30
CA GLU A 130 -0.99 17.68 3.53
C GLU A 130 -1.63 16.69 4.50
N ALA A 131 -2.54 15.84 4.00
CA ALA A 131 -3.21 14.80 4.80
C ALA A 131 -2.22 13.78 5.41
N ARG A 132 -1.03 13.65 4.83
CA ARG A 132 0.03 12.73 5.29
C ARG A 132 1.13 13.41 6.09
N GLY A 133 1.06 14.73 6.24
CA GLY A 133 2.12 15.52 6.90
C GLY A 133 3.44 15.47 6.13
N LEU A 134 3.34 15.43 4.79
CA LEU A 134 4.48 15.44 3.87
C LEU A 134 4.49 16.74 3.07
N THR A 135 5.67 17.06 2.52
CA THR A 135 5.89 18.16 1.60
C THR A 135 6.43 17.65 0.26
N PHE A 136 6.38 18.49 -0.78
CA PHE A 136 7.07 18.21 -2.04
C PHE A 136 8.58 18.05 -1.84
N GLU A 137 9.17 18.79 -0.90
CA GLU A 137 10.61 18.70 -0.57
C GLU A 137 10.95 17.35 0.08
N ASP A 138 10.10 16.83 0.98
CA ASP A 138 10.30 15.50 1.56
C ASP A 138 10.39 14.45 0.45
N VAL A 139 9.41 14.43 -0.48
CA VAL A 139 9.37 13.47 -1.58
C VAL A 139 10.57 13.63 -2.51
N ALA A 140 10.94 14.86 -2.87
CA ALA A 140 12.11 15.11 -3.71
C ALA A 140 13.41 14.60 -3.05
N ALA A 141 13.58 14.83 -1.75
CA ALA A 141 14.71 14.31 -0.99
C ALA A 141 14.70 12.77 -0.93
N GLY A 142 13.52 12.15 -0.81
CA GLY A 142 13.37 10.70 -0.87
C GLY A 142 13.76 10.11 -2.22
N VAL A 143 13.40 10.78 -3.33
CA VAL A 143 13.80 10.38 -4.69
C VAL A 143 15.31 10.45 -4.86
N GLU A 144 15.95 11.53 -4.41
CA GLU A 144 17.41 11.67 -4.45
C GLU A 144 18.11 10.61 -3.58
N TRP A 145 17.59 10.36 -2.39
CA TRP A 145 18.10 9.30 -1.52
C TRP A 145 17.96 7.92 -2.19
N SER A 146 16.81 7.59 -2.78
CA SER A 146 16.61 6.31 -3.47
C SER A 146 17.51 6.13 -4.69
N ALA A 147 17.91 7.21 -5.37
CA ALA A 147 18.83 7.15 -6.50
C ALA A 147 20.28 6.88 -6.09
N THR A 148 20.65 7.22 -4.83
CA THR A 148 22.03 7.16 -4.33
C THR A 148 22.26 6.04 -3.33
N ALA A 149 21.23 5.66 -2.57
CA ALA A 149 21.26 4.54 -1.65
C ALA A 149 21.04 3.23 -2.41
N GLN A 150 21.93 2.25 -2.24
CA GLN A 150 21.70 0.86 -2.70
C GLN A 150 20.68 0.12 -1.80
N SER A 151 19.78 0.85 -1.16
CA SER A 151 18.83 0.30 -0.19
C SER A 151 17.46 0.18 -0.86
N PRO A 152 16.86 -1.02 -0.88
CA PRO A 152 15.55 -1.20 -1.50
C PRO A 152 14.51 -0.38 -0.72
N SER A 153 13.57 0.22 -1.44
CA SER A 153 12.35 0.80 -0.86
C SER A 153 11.65 -0.21 0.05
N PHE A 154 11.81 -1.52 -0.18
CA PHE A 154 11.28 -2.60 0.65
C PHE A 154 12.27 -3.11 1.70
N ARG A 155 11.78 -3.23 2.95
CA ARG A 155 12.56 -3.75 4.07
C ARG A 155 12.85 -5.25 3.87
N PRO A 156 13.89 -5.83 4.48
CA PRO A 156 14.01 -7.29 4.56
C PRO A 156 12.88 -7.87 5.42
N ALA A 157 12.51 -9.13 5.17
CA ALA A 157 11.57 -9.83 6.03
C ALA A 157 12.15 -9.94 7.45
N PRO A 158 11.37 -9.62 8.50
CA PRO A 158 11.84 -9.71 9.87
C PRO A 158 12.03 -11.17 10.30
N GLU A 159 12.87 -11.37 11.31
CA GLU A 159 13.03 -12.68 11.95
C GLU A 159 11.67 -13.19 12.48
N GLY A 160 11.41 -14.50 12.34
CA GLY A 160 10.14 -15.10 12.76
C GLY A 160 8.98 -14.91 11.77
N TRP A 161 9.18 -14.17 10.67
CA TRP A 161 8.12 -13.89 9.71
C TRP A 161 7.59 -15.15 9.03
N LEU A 162 8.47 -16.07 8.62
CA LEU A 162 8.07 -17.28 7.93
C LEU A 162 7.32 -18.23 8.87
N GLU A 163 7.79 -18.37 10.11
CA GLU A 163 7.13 -19.13 11.18
C GLU A 163 5.72 -18.59 11.44
N ARG A 164 5.55 -17.27 11.40
CA ARG A 164 4.23 -16.64 11.51
C ARG A 164 3.32 -17.01 10.34
N LEU A 165 3.83 -17.06 9.10
CA LEU A 165 3.02 -17.48 7.94
C LEU A 165 2.56 -18.93 8.07
N HIS A 166 3.40 -19.80 8.63
CA HIS A 166 3.02 -21.18 8.95
C HIS A 166 1.92 -21.23 10.01
N ASP A 167 2.04 -20.53 11.14
CA ASP A 167 0.98 -20.46 12.17
C ASP A 167 -0.37 -20.01 11.58
N LEU A 168 -0.36 -18.95 10.76
CA LEU A 168 -1.58 -18.47 10.12
C LEU A 168 -2.18 -19.48 9.14
N THR A 169 -1.34 -20.26 8.46
CA THR A 169 -1.77 -21.34 7.57
C THR A 169 -2.39 -22.49 8.37
N GLU A 170 -1.75 -22.92 9.47
CA GLU A 170 -2.26 -23.96 10.36
C GLU A 170 -3.61 -23.57 10.98
N ARG A 171 -3.79 -22.27 11.29
CA ARG A 171 -5.04 -21.70 11.80
C ARG A 171 -6.09 -21.47 10.72
N GLY A 172 -5.79 -21.76 9.45
CA GLY A 172 -6.70 -21.63 8.32
C GLY A 172 -7.02 -20.18 7.90
N LEU A 173 -6.25 -19.20 8.37
CA LEU A 173 -6.46 -17.78 8.06
C LEU A 173 -5.98 -17.42 6.65
N ARG A 174 -4.91 -18.06 6.18
CA ARG A 174 -4.40 -17.94 4.81
C ARG A 174 -4.13 -19.32 4.20
N ALA A 175 -3.86 -19.32 2.89
CA ALA A 175 -3.31 -20.48 2.20
C ALA A 175 -1.80 -20.28 2.04
N GLU A 176 -1.05 -21.37 2.19
CA GLU A 176 0.38 -21.43 1.92
C GLU A 176 0.68 -21.04 0.47
N GLN A 177 1.77 -20.30 0.26
CA GLN A 177 2.15 -19.79 -1.06
C GLN A 177 3.47 -20.44 -1.53
N PRO A 178 3.75 -20.42 -2.85
CA PRO A 178 5.00 -20.95 -3.37
C PRO A 178 6.23 -20.26 -2.76
N GLY A 179 7.21 -21.06 -2.30
CA GLY A 179 8.47 -20.57 -1.74
C GLY A 179 8.47 -20.36 -0.22
N GLU A 180 7.41 -20.78 0.48
CA GLU A 180 7.31 -20.72 1.95
C GLU A 180 7.69 -22.04 2.64
N ARG A 181 8.34 -22.97 1.93
CA ARG A 181 8.84 -24.26 2.46
C ARG A 181 10.31 -24.46 2.18
#